data_AF-A0A8H3R575-F1
#
_entry.id   AF-A0A8H3R575-F1
#
_cell.length_a   1.000
_cell.length_b   1.000
_cell.length_c   1.000
_cell.angle_alpha   90.00
_cell.angle_beta   90.00
_cell.angle_gamma   90.00
#
_symmetry.space_group_name_H-M   'P 1'
#
loop_
_entity.id
_entity.type
_entity.pdbx_description
1 polymer ?
#
loop_
_entity_poly.entity_id
_entity_poly.type
_entity_poly.pdbx_seq_one_letter_code
_entity_poly.pdbx_strand_id
1 'polypeptide(L)'
;MVADALIATRINLNPRGAQPKMCDGWYIDGNREKHVQPMIFPSNHKLNGKPNSIKQILKERNIWPDNGIHLICEQYSGKHDDVDPERSDCCARQIMSLQPDFCEQKSILEEAIIEAKHIFERYLKFHCECNFIE
;
A
#
# COMPACT_ATOMS: atom_id res chain seq x y z
N MET A 1 -6.53 -2.78 -12.09
CA MET A 1 -5.57 -3.19 -11.03
C MET A 1 -5.50 -4.70 -11.05
N VAL A 2 -4.29 -5.26 -10.94
CA VAL A 2 -4.10 -6.71 -10.87
C VAL A 2 -4.93 -7.21 -9.70
N ALA A 3 -5.52 -8.41 -9.80
CA ALA A 3 -6.43 -8.91 -8.77
C ALA A 3 -5.79 -8.97 -7.38
N ASP A 4 -4.46 -9.07 -7.34
CA ASP A 4 -3.59 -9.17 -6.17
C ASP A 4 -2.76 -7.90 -5.90
N ALA A 5 -3.08 -6.75 -6.51
CA ALA A 5 -2.34 -5.50 -6.27
C ALA A 5 -2.33 -5.06 -4.79
N LEU A 6 -1.21 -4.48 -4.34
CA LEU A 6 -1.06 -3.90 -3.00
C LEU A 6 -1.97 -2.68 -2.82
N ILE A 7 -3.00 -2.82 -1.99
CA ILE A 7 -3.99 -1.75 -1.76
C ILE A 7 -4.30 -1.61 -0.27
N ALA A 8 -3.77 -0.58 0.38
CA ALA A 8 -3.89 -0.36 1.82
C ALA A 8 -5.35 -0.39 2.34
N THR A 9 -6.31 0.13 1.56
CA THR A 9 -7.74 0.17 1.95
C THR A 9 -8.40 -1.20 2.00
N ARG A 10 -7.80 -2.22 1.37
CA ARG A 10 -8.32 -3.59 1.29
C ARG A 10 -7.70 -4.54 2.32
N ILE A 11 -6.79 -4.07 3.17
CA ILE A 11 -6.15 -4.88 4.21
C ILE A 11 -6.82 -4.59 5.56
N ASN A 12 -7.07 -5.65 6.33
CA ASN A 12 -7.65 -5.57 7.67
C ASN A 12 -6.56 -5.25 8.71
N LEU A 13 -6.94 -4.58 9.81
CA LEU A 13 -6.02 -4.27 10.90
C LEU A 13 -5.42 -5.52 11.55
N ASN A 14 -6.26 -6.54 11.70
CA ASN A 14 -5.97 -7.84 12.29
C ASN A 14 -6.34 -8.94 11.28
N PRO A 15 -5.80 -10.16 11.38
CA PRO A 15 -5.99 -11.23 10.38
C PRO A 15 -7.38 -11.90 10.44
N ARG A 16 -8.42 -11.14 10.84
CA ARG A 16 -9.82 -11.60 10.92
C ARG A 16 -10.61 -11.05 9.73
N GLY A 17 -11.69 -11.76 9.39
CA GLY A 17 -12.57 -11.39 8.28
C GLY A 17 -12.01 -11.77 6.91
N ALA A 18 -12.84 -11.56 5.88
CA ALA A 18 -12.41 -11.69 4.50
C ALA A 18 -11.52 -10.50 4.10
N GLN A 19 -10.43 -10.78 3.40
CA GLN A 19 -9.57 -9.80 2.74
C GLN A 19 -8.90 -10.48 1.53
N PRO A 20 -8.57 -9.75 0.46
CA PRO A 20 -7.96 -10.31 -0.73
C PRO A 20 -6.55 -10.84 -0.43
N LYS A 21 -6.11 -11.82 -1.22
CA LYS A 21 -4.71 -12.22 -1.30
C LYS A 21 -4.01 -11.24 -2.22
N MET A 22 -2.93 -10.63 -1.73
CA MET A 22 -2.12 -9.70 -2.50
C MET A 22 -0.78 -10.34 -2.85
N CYS A 23 -0.12 -9.78 -3.87
CA CYS A 23 1.25 -10.10 -4.21
C CYS A 23 2.20 -9.68 -3.07
N ASP A 24 3.42 -10.21 -3.09
CA ASP A 24 4.42 -9.85 -2.10
C ASP A 24 4.83 -8.39 -2.28
N GLY A 25 4.97 -7.69 -1.15
CA GLY A 25 5.48 -6.33 -1.11
C GLY A 25 6.97 -6.31 -0.88
N TRP A 26 7.49 -5.12 -0.61
CA TRP A 26 8.88 -4.94 -0.22
C TRP A 26 9.03 -3.72 0.68
N TYR A 27 10.10 -3.69 1.45
CA TYR A 27 10.45 -2.53 2.25
C TYR A 27 11.96 -2.38 2.32
N ILE A 28 12.40 -1.19 2.71
CA ILE A 28 13.81 -0.88 2.98
C ILE A 28 13.96 -0.79 4.49
N ASP A 29 14.91 -1.54 5.05
CA ASP A 29 15.18 -1.51 6.49
C ASP A 29 16.07 -0.32 6.89
N GLY A 30 16.39 -0.21 8.18
CA GLY A 30 17.28 0.84 8.71
C GLY A 30 18.72 0.79 8.14
N ASN A 31 19.13 -0.35 7.59
CA ASN A 31 20.44 -0.54 6.96
C ASN A 31 20.43 -0.22 5.45
N ARG A 32 19.30 0.24 4.92
CA ARG A 32 19.06 0.51 3.49
C ARG A 32 19.05 -0.75 2.62
N GLU A 33 18.78 -1.91 3.20
CA GLU A 33 18.62 -3.16 2.45
C GLU A 33 17.16 -3.37 2.05
N LYS A 34 16.94 -3.80 0.81
CA LYS A 34 15.61 -4.10 0.28
C LYS A 34 15.23 -5.54 0.64
N HIS A 35 14.13 -5.69 1.37
CA HIS A 35 13.58 -6.98 1.77
C HIS A 35 12.26 -7.24 1.07
N VAL A 36 12.09 -8.47 0.57
CA VAL A 36 10.79 -8.95 0.08
C VAL A 36 9.92 -9.27 1.30
N GLN A 37 8.69 -8.77 1.30
CA GLN A 37 7.74 -9.00 2.38
C GLN A 37 6.57 -9.84 1.87
N PRO A 38 6.47 -11.10 2.32
CA PRO A 38 5.30 -11.92 2.04
C PRO A 38 4.03 -11.24 2.55
N MET A 39 2.99 -11.18 1.70
CA MET A 39 1.67 -10.66 2.11
C MET A 39 0.70 -11.76 2.55
N ILE A 40 1.18 -13.00 2.58
CA ILE A 40 0.43 -14.20 2.96
C ILE A 40 1.26 -14.99 3.98
N PHE A 41 0.60 -15.50 5.02
CA PHE A 41 1.28 -16.34 6.01
C PHE A 41 1.82 -17.64 5.39
N PRO A 42 3.07 -18.01 5.70
CA PRO A 42 3.70 -19.21 5.17
C PRO A 42 3.07 -20.51 5.68
N SER A 43 3.39 -21.61 5.00
CA SER A 43 2.85 -22.95 5.28
C SER A 43 3.06 -23.45 6.71
N ASN A 44 4.13 -22.99 7.37
CA ASN A 44 4.51 -23.37 8.73
C ASN A 44 3.81 -22.53 9.82
N HIS A 45 2.91 -21.61 9.46
CA HIS A 45 2.23 -20.72 10.40
C HIS A 45 0.81 -21.19 10.74
N LYS A 46 0.31 -20.89 11.95
CA LYS A 46 -1.06 -21.22 12.38
C LYS A 46 -2.15 -20.63 11.48
N LEU A 47 -1.84 -19.51 10.82
CA LEU A 47 -2.72 -18.81 9.88
C LEU A 47 -2.31 -19.04 8.42
N ASN A 48 -1.65 -20.15 8.12
CA ASN A 48 -1.20 -20.54 6.77
C ASN A 48 -2.22 -20.16 5.66
N GLY A 49 -1.73 -19.48 4.63
CA GLY A 49 -2.50 -19.14 3.43
C GLY A 49 -3.49 -18.00 3.63
N LYS A 50 -3.61 -17.46 4.86
CA LYS A 50 -4.38 -16.24 5.12
C LYS A 50 -3.53 -15.00 4.80
N PRO A 51 -4.15 -13.92 4.30
CA PRO A 51 -3.42 -12.69 4.06
C PRO A 51 -2.97 -12.06 5.38
N ASN A 52 -1.83 -11.38 5.34
CA ASN A 52 -1.29 -10.62 6.45
C ASN A 52 -2.18 -9.42 6.78
N SER A 53 -2.05 -8.93 8.00
CA SER A 53 -2.81 -7.77 8.48
C SER A 53 -1.91 -6.54 8.58
N ILE A 54 -2.48 -5.33 8.51
CA ILE A 54 -1.71 -4.08 8.58
C ILE A 54 -0.81 -4.08 9.84
N LYS A 55 -1.33 -4.52 10.98
CA LYS A 55 -0.55 -4.59 12.22
C LYS A 55 0.68 -5.51 12.11
N GLN A 56 0.54 -6.64 11.42
CA GLN A 56 1.65 -7.58 11.22
C GLN A 56 2.70 -6.97 10.28
N ILE A 57 2.24 -6.43 9.15
CA ILE A 57 3.08 -5.84 8.11
C ILE A 57 3.91 -4.68 8.67
N LEU A 58 3.27 -3.74 9.38
CA LEU A 58 3.96 -2.58 9.96
C LEU A 58 4.90 -2.95 11.11
N LYS A 59 4.62 -4.03 11.85
CA LYS A 59 5.53 -4.53 12.89
C LYS A 59 6.80 -5.12 12.29
N GLU A 60 6.68 -5.91 11.23
CA GLU A 60 7.84 -6.47 10.52
C GLU A 60 8.74 -5.36 9.93
N ARG A 61 8.13 -4.24 9.54
CA ARG A 61 8.82 -3.04 9.07
C ARG A 61 9.36 -2.13 10.18
N ASN A 62 9.13 -2.44 11.46
CA ASN A 62 9.53 -1.63 12.62
C ASN A 62 8.93 -0.20 12.63
N ILE A 63 7.72 -0.01 12.09
CA ILE A 63 7.02 1.28 12.02
C ILE A 63 5.64 1.27 12.69
N TRP A 64 5.34 0.21 13.45
CA TRP A 64 4.12 0.12 14.24
C TRP A 64 4.28 0.94 15.54
N PRO A 65 3.38 1.91 15.84
CA PRO A 65 3.49 2.74 17.04
C PRO A 65 3.34 1.92 18.34
N ASP A 66 4.13 2.24 19.37
CA ASP A 66 4.12 1.54 20.66
C ASP A 66 2.76 1.60 21.36
N ASN A 67 2.11 2.76 21.32
CA ASN A 67 0.78 2.98 21.90
C ASN A 67 -0.35 2.37 21.05
N GLY A 68 -0.01 1.73 19.93
CA GLY A 68 -0.97 1.32 18.91
C GLY A 68 -1.58 2.50 18.17
N ILE A 69 -2.38 2.19 17.14
CA ILE A 69 -3.02 3.19 16.31
C ILE A 69 -4.35 2.67 15.77
N HIS A 70 -5.30 3.57 15.55
CA HIS A 70 -6.57 3.24 14.90
C HIS A 70 -6.36 2.86 13.43
N LEU A 71 -7.25 2.00 12.89
CA LEU A 71 -7.20 1.60 11.48
C LEU A 71 -7.43 2.79 10.54
N ILE A 72 -8.42 3.61 10.85
CA ILE A 72 -8.84 4.80 10.10
C ILE A 72 -9.11 5.91 11.12
N CYS A 73 -8.60 7.11 10.85
CA CYS A 73 -8.99 8.32 11.57
C CYS A 73 -10.04 9.11 10.77
N GLU A 74 -10.72 10.06 11.42
CA GLU A 74 -11.73 10.89 10.76
C GLU A 74 -11.16 11.73 9.60
N GLN A 75 -9.92 12.19 9.74
CA GLN A 75 -9.18 12.92 8.70
C GLN A 75 -9.01 12.08 7.43
N TYR A 76 -8.58 10.81 7.57
CA TYR A 76 -8.44 9.89 6.44
C TYR A 76 -9.78 9.58 5.76
N SER A 77 -10.89 9.67 6.50
CA SER A 77 -12.22 9.45 5.95
C SER A 77 -12.78 10.65 5.18
N GLY A 78 -12.03 11.77 5.08
CA GLY A 78 -12.43 12.97 4.34
C GLY A 78 -13.52 13.79 5.05
N LYS A 79 -13.62 13.70 6.38
CA LYS A 79 -14.67 14.34 7.19
C LYS A 79 -14.26 15.66 7.85
N HIS A 80 -13.06 16.17 7.58
CA HIS A 80 -12.55 17.38 8.22
C HIS A 80 -11.74 18.21 7.22
N ASP A 81 -11.97 19.52 7.19
CA ASP A 81 -11.30 20.48 6.29
C ASP A 81 -9.89 20.87 6.79
N ASP A 82 -9.65 20.80 8.11
CA ASP A 82 -8.30 20.97 8.70
C ASP A 82 -7.50 19.66 8.65
N VAL A 83 -7.00 19.31 7.46
CA VAL A 83 -6.03 18.23 7.27
C VAL A 83 -4.63 18.84 7.38
N ASP A 84 -3.91 18.51 8.45
CA ASP A 84 -2.48 18.76 8.51
C ASP A 84 -1.78 17.82 7.50
N PRO A 85 -1.21 18.34 6.39
CA PRO A 85 -0.66 17.50 5.32
C PRO A 85 0.63 16.79 5.74
N GLU A 86 1.30 17.30 6.78
CA GLU A 86 2.58 16.78 7.27
C GLU A 86 2.38 15.57 8.19
N ARG A 87 1.19 15.43 8.80
CA ARG A 87 0.83 14.29 9.66
C ARG A 87 0.55 13.00 8.88
N SER A 88 1.63 12.36 8.48
CA SER A 88 1.64 11.07 7.77
C SER A 88 1.33 9.84 8.65
N ASP A 89 1.33 9.99 9.97
CA ASP A 89 1.19 8.92 10.97
C ASP A 89 -0.18 8.88 11.67
N CYS A 90 -1.21 9.48 11.08
CA CYS A 90 -2.51 9.67 11.72
C CYS A 90 -3.34 8.39 11.92
N CYS A 91 -3.19 7.40 11.03
CA CYS A 91 -3.85 6.09 11.14
C CYS A 91 -3.08 4.98 10.40
N ALA A 92 -3.36 3.71 10.75
CA ALA A 92 -2.66 2.57 10.18
C ALA A 92 -2.77 2.49 8.65
N ARG A 93 -3.94 2.84 8.08
CA ARG A 93 -4.12 2.87 6.62
C ARG A 93 -3.30 3.94 5.94
N GLN A 94 -3.17 5.13 6.54
CA GLN A 94 -2.36 6.21 5.99
C GLN A 94 -0.88 5.80 5.95
N ILE A 95 -0.36 5.29 7.07
CA ILE A 95 1.02 4.79 7.16
C ILE A 95 1.26 3.72 6.09
N MET A 96 0.31 2.78 5.93
CA MET A 96 0.40 1.72 4.94
C MET A 96 0.35 2.24 3.50
N SER A 97 -0.52 3.20 3.19
CA SER A 97 -0.63 3.78 1.84
C SER A 97 0.58 4.61 1.43
N LEU A 98 1.30 5.17 2.41
CA LEU A 98 2.53 5.94 2.17
C LEU A 98 3.77 5.05 2.06
N GLN A 99 3.66 3.74 2.28
CA GLN A 99 4.77 2.84 2.06
C GLN A 99 5.18 2.81 0.59
N PRO A 100 6.48 2.73 0.29
CA PRO A 100 6.99 2.92 -1.07
C PRO A 100 6.48 1.86 -2.04
N ASP A 101 6.39 0.60 -1.62
CA ASP A 101 5.84 -0.50 -2.43
C ASP A 101 4.35 -0.35 -2.74
N PHE A 102 3.58 0.29 -1.84
CA PHE A 102 2.17 0.62 -2.08
C PHE A 102 2.03 1.82 -3.03
N CYS A 103 2.89 2.83 -2.90
CA CYS A 103 2.92 4.00 -3.78
C CYS A 103 3.38 3.64 -5.21
N GLU A 104 4.34 2.73 -5.32
CA GLU A 104 4.94 2.28 -6.58
C GLU A 104 4.18 1.12 -7.23
N GLN A 105 3.08 0.65 -6.63
CA GLN A 105 2.26 -0.42 -7.20
C GLN A 105 1.74 -0.02 -8.58
N LYS A 106 2.27 -0.67 -9.62
CA LYS A 106 1.91 -0.41 -11.01
C LYS A 106 0.52 -0.93 -11.32
N SER A 107 -0.12 -0.27 -12.29
CA SER A 107 -1.39 -0.74 -12.83
C SER A 107 -1.16 -1.86 -13.85
N ILE A 108 -2.17 -2.71 -14.09
CA ILE A 108 -2.12 -3.74 -15.17
C ILE A 108 -1.72 -3.10 -16.50
N LEU A 109 -2.28 -1.92 -16.80
CA LEU A 109 -2.03 -1.24 -18.06
C LEU A 109 -0.57 -0.79 -18.17
N GLU A 110 -0.04 -0.22 -17.09
CA GLU A 110 1.36 0.19 -17.01
C GLU A 110 2.32 -0.99 -17.16
N GLU A 111 2.04 -2.11 -16.47
CA GLU A 111 2.84 -3.33 -16.58
C GLU A 111 2.83 -3.88 -18.02
N ALA A 112 1.65 -3.99 -18.64
CA ALA A 112 1.50 -4.47 -20.01
C ALA A 112 2.22 -3.58 -21.04
N ILE A 113 2.17 -2.26 -20.87
CA ILE A 113 2.85 -1.30 -21.74
C ILE A 113 4.38 -1.44 -21.60
N ILE A 114 4.88 -1.54 -20.36
CA ILE A 114 6.32 -1.70 -20.10
C ILE A 114 6.83 -3.05 -20.62
N GLU A 115 6.05 -4.13 -20.45
CA GLU A 115 6.37 -5.47 -20.97
C GLU A 115 6.46 -5.47 -22.51
N ALA A 116 5.56 -4.71 -23.16
CA ALA A 116 5.60 -4.46 -24.59
C ALA A 116 6.73 -3.49 -25.02
N LYS A 117 7.62 -3.08 -24.10
CA LYS A 117 8.75 -2.16 -24.30
C LYS A 117 8.32 -0.76 -24.75
N HIS A 118 7.15 -0.32 -24.32
CA HIS A 118 6.65 1.03 -24.52
C HIS A 118 6.84 1.90 -23.26
N ILE A 119 6.75 3.22 -23.44
CA ILE A 119 6.81 4.20 -22.34
C ILE A 119 5.40 4.44 -21.82
N PHE A 120 5.22 4.36 -20.50
CA PHE A 120 3.98 4.73 -19.82
C PHE A 120 4.15 6.10 -19.16
N GLU A 121 3.54 7.13 -19.73
CA GLU A 121 3.56 8.50 -19.20
C GLU A 121 2.18 8.86 -18.64
N ARG A 122 2.14 9.45 -17.44
CA ARG A 122 0.90 9.86 -16.78
C ARG A 122 0.73 11.37 -16.91
N TYR A 123 -0.37 11.80 -17.53
CA TYR A 123 -0.75 13.20 -17.58
C TYR A 123 -1.61 13.60 -16.38
N LEU A 124 -1.50 14.87 -15.97
CA LEU A 124 -2.38 15.43 -14.96
C LEU A 124 -3.81 15.53 -15.50
N LYS A 125 -4.79 15.30 -14.62
CA LYS A 125 -6.20 15.41 -14.98
C LYS A 125 -6.54 16.87 -15.27
N PHE A 126 -7.20 17.13 -16.41
CA PHE A 126 -7.64 18.46 -16.87
C PHE A 126 -6.52 19.43 -17.29
N HIS A 127 -5.37 18.89 -17.71
CA HIS A 127 -4.28 19.67 -18.30
C HIS A 127 -4.05 19.24 -19.76
N CYS A 128 -5.01 19.55 -20.64
CA CYS A 128 -4.93 19.20 -22.05
C CYS A 128 -3.76 19.91 -22.76
N GLU A 129 -3.32 21.05 -22.24
CA GLU A 129 -2.13 21.77 -22.71
C GLU A 129 -0.83 20.95 -22.60
N CYS A 130 -0.80 19.93 -21.74
CA CYS A 130 0.34 19.03 -21.61
C CYS A 130 0.27 17.83 -22.55
N ASN A 131 -0.87 17.57 -23.18
CA ASN A 131 -1.13 16.39 -23.97
C ASN A 131 -1.02 16.69 -25.47
N PHE A 132 -0.03 16.11 -26.16
CA PHE A 132 0.28 16.46 -27.56
C PHE A 132 -0.78 16.00 -28.58
N ILE A 133 -1.75 15.18 -28.17
CA ILE A 133 -2.82 14.64 -29.04
C ILE A 133 -4.18 15.35 -28.87
N GLU A 134 -4.28 16.30 -27.94
CA GLU A 134 -5.47 17.15 -27.74
C GLU A 134 -5.28 18.52 -28.39
#